data_AF-A0A3D1TYZ7-F1
#
_entry.id   AF-A0A3D1TYZ7-F1
#
_cell.length_a   1.000
_cell.length_b   1.000
_cell.length_c   1.000
_cell.angle_alpha   90.00
_cell.angle_beta   90.00
_cell.angle_gamma   90.00
#
_symmetry.space_group_name_H-M   'P 1'
#
loop_
_entity.id
_entity.type
_entity.pdbx_description
1 polymer ?
#
loop_
_entity_poly.entity_id
_entity_poly.type
_entity_poly.pdbx_seq_one_letter_code
_entity_poly.pdbx_strand_id
1 'polypeptide(L)'
;MPQFEWDESNEEKLLLNHNVSALEAEQCFANPHTKRRHEEDLLMLGVTDGGRMLFFVYEQKQNGVVRVYSAREMTDKERRTYRQHAR
;
A
#
# COMPACT_ATOMS: atom_id res chain seq x y z
N MET A 1 10.45 9.24 0.41
CA MET A 1 9.76 8.06 -0.16
C MET A 1 10.73 6.91 -0.26
N PRO A 2 10.30 5.67 -0.04
CA PRO A 2 11.12 4.49 -0.34
C PRO A 2 11.31 4.34 -1.86
N GLN A 3 12.31 3.55 -2.25
CA GLN A 3 12.43 3.08 -3.62
C GLN A 3 11.50 1.88 -3.81
N PHE A 4 10.78 1.84 -4.93
CA PHE A 4 9.88 0.73 -5.26
C PHE A 4 10.51 -0.21 -6.27
N GLU A 5 10.25 -1.50 -6.08
CA GLU A 5 10.53 -2.53 -7.09
C GLU A 5 9.23 -2.83 -7.83
N TRP A 6 9.12 -2.25 -9.02
CA TRP A 6 8.05 -2.54 -9.96
C TRP A 6 8.62 -3.37 -11.12
N ASP A 7 7.86 -4.39 -11.51
CA ASP A 7 8.04 -5.12 -12.76
C ASP A 7 6.70 -5.13 -13.50
N GLU A 8 6.72 -5.21 -14.83
CA GLU A 8 5.52 -5.09 -15.67
C GLU A 8 4.41 -6.08 -15.23
N SER A 9 4.81 -7.29 -14.82
CA SER A 9 3.89 -8.32 -14.34
C SER A 9 3.23 -7.94 -13.01
N ASN A 10 3.97 -7.36 -12.07
CA ASN A 10 3.45 -6.91 -10.79
C ASN A 10 2.50 -5.72 -10.95
N GLU A 11 2.88 -4.73 -11.75
CA GLU A 11 2.04 -3.57 -12.04
C GLU A 11 0.73 -3.99 -12.72
N GLU A 12 0.81 -4.83 -13.74
CA GLU A 12 -0.36 -5.36 -14.44
C GLU A 12 -1.25 -6.17 -13.50
N LYS A 13 -0.66 -7.04 -12.66
CA LYS A 13 -1.39 -7.82 -11.66
C LYS A 13 -2.14 -6.93 -10.67
N LEU A 14 -1.51 -5.87 -10.16
CA LEU A 14 -2.13 -4.91 -9.23
C LEU A 14 -3.28 -4.16 -9.90
N LEU A 15 -3.08 -3.72 -11.14
CA LEU A 15 -4.11 -3.01 -11.88
C LEU A 15 -5.29 -3.93 -12.21
N LEU A 16 -5.04 -5.11 -12.77
CA LEU A 16 -6.09 -6.04 -13.21
C LEU A 16 -6.88 -6.65 -12.05
N ASN A 17 -6.21 -7.07 -10.98
CA ASN A 17 -6.89 -7.76 -9.88
C ASN A 17 -7.52 -6.81 -8.87
N HIS A 18 -7.00 -5.59 -8.76
CA HIS A 18 -7.33 -4.70 -7.65
C HIS A 18 -7.64 -3.26 -8.06
N ASN A 19 -7.50 -2.92 -9.34
CA ASN A 19 -7.70 -1.56 -9.84
C ASN A 19 -6.90 -0.54 -9.03
N VAL A 20 -5.65 -0.88 -8.74
CA VAL A 20 -4.67 -0.02 -8.06
C VAL A 20 -3.47 0.12 -8.98
N SER A 21 -3.14 1.35 -9.34
CA SER A 21 -1.93 1.67 -10.11
C SER A 21 -0.68 1.79 -9.22
N ALA A 22 0.50 1.65 -9.82
CA ALA A 22 1.77 1.91 -9.14
C ALA A 22 1.82 3.34 -8.57
N LEU A 23 1.30 4.33 -9.30
CA LEU A 23 1.21 5.73 -8.83
C LEU A 23 0.37 5.87 -7.55
N GLU A 24 -0.78 5.20 -7.48
CA GLU A 24 -1.62 5.23 -6.27
C GLU A 24 -0.96 4.54 -5.08
N ALA A 25 -0.19 3.48 -5.34
CA ALA A 25 0.64 2.87 -4.31
C ALA A 25 1.67 3.88 -3.80
N GLU A 26 2.43 4.52 -4.69
CA GLU A 26 3.43 5.53 -4.32
C GLU A 26 2.82 6.70 -3.53
N GLN A 27 1.65 7.20 -3.97
CA GLN A 27 0.89 8.24 -3.24
C GLN A 27 0.55 7.81 -1.82
N CYS A 28 0.08 6.58 -1.62
CA CYS A 28 -0.22 6.06 -0.28
C CYS A 28 1.00 6.00 0.65
N PHE A 29 2.21 5.77 0.11
CA PHE A 29 3.45 5.83 0.88
C PHE A 29 3.96 7.26 1.11
N ALA A 30 3.61 8.20 0.24
CA ALA A 30 3.93 9.63 0.38
C ALA A 30 2.99 10.35 1.35
N ASN A 31 1.74 9.91 1.41
CA ASN A 31 0.68 10.46 2.25
C ASN A 31 0.67 9.82 3.66
N PRO A 32 -0.09 10.40 4.61
CA PRO A 32 -0.27 9.79 5.92
C PRO A 32 -0.73 8.34 5.81
N HIS A 33 -0.11 7.47 6.60
CA HIS A 33 -0.41 6.05 6.54
C HIS A 33 -0.18 5.38 7.89
N THR A 34 -0.71 4.17 8.01
CA THR A 34 -0.38 3.26 9.12
C THR A 34 0.50 2.14 8.60
N LYS A 35 1.35 1.60 9.46
CA LYS A 35 2.14 0.40 9.17
C LYS A 35 1.99 -0.60 10.31
N ARG A 36 1.83 -1.88 9.96
CA ARG A 36 1.74 -2.97 10.93
C ARG A 36 2.44 -4.20 10.37
N ARG A 37 3.21 -4.90 11.19
CA ARG A 37 3.75 -6.22 10.85
C ARG A 37 2.70 -7.29 11.15
N HIS A 38 2.50 -8.22 10.22
CA HIS A 38 1.66 -9.40 10.39
C HIS A 38 2.45 -10.62 9.94
N GLU A 39 2.93 -11.40 10.91
CA GLU A 39 3.86 -12.51 10.66
C GLU A 39 5.12 -12.01 9.92
N GLU A 40 5.38 -12.51 8.71
CA GLU A 40 6.51 -12.12 7.87
C GLU A 40 6.20 -10.89 7.00
N ASP A 41 4.92 -10.60 6.76
CA ASP A 41 4.45 -9.54 5.88
C ASP A 41 4.33 -8.17 6.58
N LEU A 42 4.47 -7.10 5.79
CA LEU A 42 4.13 -5.75 6.20
C LEU A 42 2.78 -5.35 5.60
N LEU A 43 1.95 -4.76 6.45
CA LEU A 43 0.64 -4.25 6.11
C LEU A 43 0.63 -2.73 6.22
N MET A 44 0.04 -2.06 5.23
CA MET A 44 -0.17 -0.62 5.24
C MET A 44 -1.64 -0.28 5.04
N LEU A 45 -2.10 0.77 5.73
CA LEU A 45 -3.31 1.51 5.37
C LEU A 45 -2.91 2.92 4.93
N GLY A 46 -3.14 3.29 3.68
CA GLY A 46 -2.77 4.59 3.12
C GLY A 46 -3.91 5.28 2.37
N VAL A 47 -3.73 6.55 2.05
CA VAL A 47 -4.68 7.34 1.25
C VAL A 47 -4.01 7.91 0.01
N THR A 48 -4.69 7.88 -1.13
CA THR A 48 -4.23 8.54 -2.37
C THR A 48 -4.58 10.02 -2.35
N ASP A 49 -3.99 10.80 -3.25
CA ASP A 49 -4.32 12.23 -3.39
C ASP A 49 -5.79 12.44 -3.79
N GLY A 50 -6.36 11.48 -4.53
CA GLY A 50 -7.78 11.44 -4.89
C GLY A 50 -8.70 10.97 -3.75
N GLY A 51 -8.16 10.68 -2.57
CA GLY A 51 -8.94 10.29 -1.38
C GLY A 51 -9.33 8.81 -1.33
N ARG A 52 -8.81 7.96 -2.24
CA ARG A 52 -9.01 6.50 -2.14
C ARG A 52 -8.25 5.97 -0.93
N MET A 53 -8.87 5.06 -0.19
CA MET A 53 -8.26 4.48 1.01
C MET A 53 -7.89 3.03 0.70
N LEU A 54 -6.60 2.75 0.62
CA LEU A 54 -6.06 1.49 0.16
C LEU A 54 -5.33 0.73 1.27
N PHE A 55 -5.58 -0.57 1.33
CA PHE A 55 -4.82 -1.54 2.12
C PHE A 55 -3.76 -2.19 1.24
N PHE A 56 -2.54 -2.34 1.75
CA PHE A 56 -1.44 -3.00 1.05
C PHE A 56 -0.85 -4.14 1.87
N VAL A 57 -0.45 -5.20 1.17
CA VAL A 57 0.49 -6.22 1.63
C VAL A 57 1.79 -6.01 0.85
N TYR A 58 2.88 -5.80 1.58
CA TYR A 58 4.18 -5.49 1.00
C TYR A 58 5.31 -6.06 1.83
N GLU A 59 6.49 -6.11 1.25
CA GLU A 59 7.74 -6.32 1.96
C GLU A 59 8.65 -5.10 1.84
N GLN A 60 9.57 -4.98 2.81
CA GLN A 60 10.67 -4.04 2.73
C GLN A 60 11.98 -4.84 2.79
N LYS A 61 12.74 -4.82 1.70
CA LYS A 61 14.02 -5.50 1.56
C LYS A 61 15.10 -4.84 2.41
N GLN A 62 16.22 -5.54 2.64
CA GLN A 62 17.32 -5.05 3.48
C GLN A 62 17.94 -3.73 3.00
N ASN A 63 17.89 -3.45 1.70
CA ASN A 63 18.35 -2.19 1.09
C ASN A 63 17.31 -1.06 1.16
N GLY A 64 16.17 -1.27 1.83
CA GLY A 64 15.09 -0.29 1.97
C GLY A 64 14.11 -0.25 0.79
N VAL A 65 14.29 -1.11 -0.23
CA VAL A 65 13.38 -1.22 -1.38
C VAL A 65 12.07 -1.87 -0.95
N VAL A 66 10.95 -1.32 -1.41
CA VAL A 66 9.60 -1.81 -1.15
C VAL A 66 9.09 -2.59 -2.36
N ARG A 67 8.54 -3.78 -2.12
CA ARG A 67 7.80 -4.55 -3.12
C ARG A 67 6.37 -4.76 -2.63
N VAL A 68 5.40 -4.27 -3.40
CA VAL A 68 3.97 -4.44 -3.10
C VAL A 68 3.49 -5.73 -3.75
N TYR A 69 2.87 -6.61 -2.96
CA TYR A 69 2.36 -7.92 -3.42
C TYR A 69 0.88 -7.91 -3.76
N SER A 70 0.11 -7.14 -3.00
CA SER A 70 -1.32 -6.95 -3.19
C SER A 70 -1.75 -5.61 -2.61
N ALA A 71 -2.74 -4.99 -3.24
CA ALA A 71 -3.40 -3.80 -2.75
C ALA A 71 -4.90 -3.97 -2.91
N ARG A 72 -5.74 -3.34 -2.11
CA ARG A 72 -7.19 -3.29 -2.34
C ARG A 72 -7.82 -2.11 -1.61
N GLU A 73 -9.08 -1.83 -1.90
CA GLU A 73 -9.87 -0.91 -1.08
C GLU A 73 -9.93 -1.39 0.37
N MET A 74 -9.84 -0.43 1.30
CA MET A 74 -10.07 -0.68 2.72
C MET A 74 -11.53 -1.02 2.99
N THR A 75 -11.73 -2.00 3.86
CA THR A 75 -13.00 -2.26 4.53
C THR A 75 -13.36 -1.12 5.50
N ASP A 76 -14.62 -1.02 5.90
CA ASP A 76 -15.05 0.02 6.85
C ASP A 76 -14.29 -0.03 8.19
N LYS A 77 -13.92 -1.24 8.64
CA LYS A 77 -13.12 -1.42 9.85
C LYS A 77 -11.72 -0.84 9.68
N GLU A 78 -11.08 -1.13 8.56
CA GLU A 78 -9.75 -0.59 8.23
C GLU A 78 -9.78 0.93 8.06
N ARG A 79 -10.82 1.49 7.42
CA ARG A 79 -11.01 2.95 7.32
C ARG A 79 -11.11 3.62 8.68
N ARG A 80 -11.82 3.00 9.63
CA ARG A 80 -11.87 3.48 11.03
C ARG A 80 -10.50 3.42 11.69
N THR A 81 -9.77 2.31 11.53
CA THR A 81 -8.40 2.15 12.05
C THR A 81 -7.48 3.23 11.49
N TYR A 82 -7.51 3.46 10.18
CA TYR A 82 -6.73 4.49 9.50
C TYR A 82 -7.00 5.86 10.09
N ARG A 83 -8.26 6.28 10.20
CA ARG A 83 -8.62 7.61 10.74
C ARG A 83 -8.16 7.84 12.18
N GLN A 84 -7.97 6.78 12.96
CA GLN A 84 -7.52 6.87 14.35
C GLN A 84 -6.00 6.85 14.50
N HIS A 85 -5.28 6.22 13.57
CA HIS A 85 -3.86 5.88 13.75
C HIS A 85 -2.94 6.40 12.65
N ALA A 86 -3.48 6.84 11.51
CA ALA A 86 -2.68 7.39 10.41
C ALA A 86 -1.97 8.66 10.87
N ARG A 87 -0.69 8.77 10.51
CA ARG A 87 0.20 9.87 10.85
C ARG A 87 1.04 10.23 9.65
#